data_AF-A0A660YMR9-F1
#
_entry.id   AF-A0A660YMR9-F1
#
_cell.length_a   1.000
_cell.length_b   1.000
_cell.length_c   1.000
_cell.angle_alpha   90.00
_cell.angle_beta   90.00
_cell.angle_gamma   90.00
#
_symmetry.space_group_name_H-M   'P 1'
#
loop_
_entity.id
_entity.type
_entity.pdbx_description
1 polymer ?
#
loop_
_entity_poly.entity_id
_entity_poly.type
_entity_poly.pdbx_seq_one_letter_code
_entity_poly.pdbx_strand_id
1 'polypeptide(L)'
;SVWGQSFPEFVLSKAGSMDIIRNVYGMLMAKATFEGTKKLLKNKRTFCLTRAGFAGIQRYSAVWTGDNVATDEHMMAGVLLTNSMGLSGIPLAGPDIGGFAGNPSKELFTRWMSLGVFTPFFRNHTEIDSRHQEPWVFDDRTESLSRKFINTRYQLMPYIYSIFYEASATGLPMSRSMAVYYPFDDKIFWSNFQYQYMFGPSFMVCPVKSSRKTVAVYFPEGLWYRFGNKSEPVKGPATKQVKSPLQDLPVFVKGGSVIPMQKTVQYTTADPGDTLFLHIYYGDKKTSFLYYEDDGLTMDYRKGRYCKRFIVFDPDSRELCLSRTTGTYKSDFKILKFIFHGFRDIKEIKINNRTVKPVPAENHRLKSINFENISQKIRMKW
;
A
#
# COMPACT_ATOMS: atom_id res chain seq x y z
N SER A 1 -10.87 -25.59 -25.10
CA SER A 1 -10.72 -24.57 -24.04
C SER A 1 -11.75 -24.88 -22.96
N VAL A 2 -11.34 -25.09 -21.71
CA VAL A 2 -12.25 -25.27 -20.55
C VAL A 2 -12.55 -23.95 -19.82
N TRP A 3 -12.21 -22.81 -20.44
CA TRP A 3 -12.59 -21.51 -19.91
C TRP A 3 -14.12 -21.41 -19.81
N GLY A 4 -14.63 -21.21 -18.59
CA GLY A 4 -16.07 -21.06 -18.33
C GLY A 4 -16.87 -22.36 -18.25
N GLN A 5 -16.23 -23.54 -18.27
CA GLN A 5 -16.91 -24.83 -18.14
C GLN A 5 -16.46 -25.58 -16.88
N SER A 6 -17.37 -26.32 -16.25
CA SER A 6 -17.04 -27.22 -15.14
C SER A 6 -16.10 -28.33 -15.62
N PHE A 7 -15.01 -28.56 -14.89
CA PHE A 7 -14.16 -29.73 -15.12
C PHE A 7 -14.99 -31.01 -14.87
N PRO A 8 -15.07 -31.95 -15.83
CA PRO A 8 -15.83 -33.18 -15.63
C PRO A 8 -15.29 -33.99 -14.45
N GLU A 9 -16.19 -34.55 -13.64
CA GLU A 9 -15.85 -35.20 -12.37
C GLU A 9 -15.05 -36.49 -12.54
N PHE A 10 -15.27 -37.18 -13.66
CA PHE A 10 -14.60 -38.43 -14.01
C PHE A 10 -13.17 -38.26 -14.54
N VAL A 11 -12.65 -37.03 -14.64
CA VAL A 11 -11.24 -36.82 -15.02
C VAL A 11 -10.35 -37.29 -13.87
N LEU A 12 -9.54 -38.32 -14.14
CA LEU A 12 -8.59 -38.89 -13.19
C LEU A 12 -7.21 -38.25 -13.37
N SER A 13 -6.58 -37.89 -12.26
CA SER A 13 -5.18 -37.48 -12.21
C SER A 13 -4.39 -38.39 -11.28
N LYS A 14 -3.05 -38.27 -11.28
CA LYS A 14 -2.19 -38.96 -10.30
C LYS A 14 -2.51 -38.60 -8.84
N ALA A 15 -3.16 -37.46 -8.59
CA ALA A 15 -3.51 -36.99 -7.25
C ALA A 15 -4.95 -37.35 -6.84
N GLY A 16 -5.72 -38.01 -7.71
CA GLY A 16 -7.13 -38.34 -7.49
C GLY A 16 -8.04 -37.81 -8.60
N SER A 17 -9.33 -38.14 -8.47
CA SER A 17 -10.42 -37.64 -9.31
C SER A 17 -10.73 -36.17 -9.03
N MET A 18 -11.36 -35.49 -10.00
CA MET A 18 -11.59 -34.05 -9.93
C MET A 18 -12.48 -33.60 -8.79
N ASP A 19 -13.42 -34.43 -8.31
CA ASP A 19 -14.23 -34.19 -7.11
C ASP A 19 -13.36 -34.05 -5.85
N ILE A 20 -12.29 -34.84 -5.73
CA ILE A 20 -11.36 -34.80 -4.59
C ILE A 20 -10.39 -33.60 -4.71
N ILE A 21 -9.86 -33.34 -5.91
CA ILE A 21 -8.77 -32.37 -6.10
C ILE A 21 -9.21 -30.98 -6.56
N ARG A 22 -10.52 -30.74 -6.77
CA ARG A 22 -11.07 -29.51 -7.39
C ARG A 22 -10.45 -28.24 -6.82
N ASN A 23 -10.42 -28.12 -5.50
CA ASN A 23 -10.00 -26.92 -4.80
C ASN A 23 -8.47 -26.74 -4.75
N VAL A 24 -7.69 -27.82 -4.90
CA VAL A 24 -6.22 -27.74 -4.95
C VAL A 24 -5.68 -27.64 -6.38
N TYR A 25 -6.49 -27.94 -7.39
CA TYR A 25 -6.07 -27.91 -8.79
C TYR A 25 -5.44 -26.57 -9.20
N GLY A 26 -6.10 -25.45 -8.90
CA GLY A 26 -5.58 -24.10 -9.19
C GLY A 26 -4.26 -23.80 -8.47
N MET A 27 -4.11 -24.29 -7.23
CA MET A 27 -2.86 -24.16 -6.49
C MET A 27 -1.74 -25.02 -7.09
N LEU A 28 -2.03 -26.25 -7.53
CA LEU A 28 -1.05 -27.13 -8.16
C LEU A 28 -0.58 -26.56 -9.50
N MET A 29 -1.49 -25.98 -10.29
CA MET A 29 -1.15 -25.25 -11.51
C MET A 29 -0.22 -24.07 -11.21
N ALA A 30 -0.57 -23.22 -10.23
CA ALA A 30 0.26 -22.08 -9.84
C ALA A 30 1.64 -22.52 -9.32
N LYS A 31 1.71 -23.60 -8.53
CA LYS A 31 2.95 -24.19 -8.04
C LYS A 31 3.84 -24.67 -9.19
N ALA A 32 3.28 -25.43 -10.14
CA ALA A 32 4.03 -25.94 -11.28
C ALA A 32 4.61 -24.80 -12.13
N THR A 33 3.80 -23.76 -12.41
CA THR A 33 4.24 -22.55 -13.10
C THR A 33 5.35 -21.86 -12.32
N PHE A 34 5.17 -21.59 -11.03
CA PHE A 34 6.17 -20.95 -10.18
C PHE A 34 7.50 -21.71 -10.16
N GLU A 35 7.47 -23.04 -9.95
CA GLU A 35 8.68 -23.86 -9.89
C GLU A 35 9.41 -23.92 -11.25
N GLY A 36 8.66 -24.02 -12.35
CA GLY A 36 9.22 -23.94 -13.71
C GLY A 36 9.87 -22.58 -13.97
N THR A 37 9.15 -21.49 -13.73
CA THR A 37 9.65 -20.12 -13.92
C THR A 37 10.87 -19.86 -13.03
N LYS A 38 10.85 -20.31 -11.77
CA LYS A 38 11.99 -20.17 -10.84
C LYS A 38 13.25 -20.86 -11.38
N LYS A 39 13.12 -22.07 -11.95
CA LYS A 39 14.27 -22.78 -12.57
C LYS A 39 14.85 -21.98 -13.74
N LEU A 40 14.01 -21.38 -14.58
CA LEU A 40 14.42 -20.59 -15.74
C LEU A 40 15.05 -19.24 -15.35
N LEU A 41 14.46 -18.55 -14.38
CA LEU A 41 14.89 -17.23 -13.93
C LEU A 41 16.07 -17.25 -12.95
N LYS A 42 16.48 -18.43 -12.48
CA LYS A 42 17.60 -18.66 -11.56
C LYS A 42 17.48 -17.83 -10.29
N ASN A 43 18.26 -16.75 -10.17
CA ASN A 43 18.31 -15.90 -8.97
C ASN A 43 17.28 -14.76 -8.98
N LYS A 44 16.45 -14.60 -10.02
CA LYS A 44 15.44 -13.54 -10.07
C LYS A 44 14.12 -13.98 -9.42
N ARG A 45 13.39 -13.01 -8.87
CA ARG A 45 12.03 -13.22 -8.35
C ARG A 45 11.08 -13.55 -9.49
N THR A 46 10.16 -14.47 -9.23
CA THR A 46 9.10 -14.83 -10.17
C THR A 46 7.88 -13.97 -9.94
N PHE A 47 7.16 -13.63 -11.01
CA PHE A 47 5.79 -13.14 -10.91
C PHE A 47 4.85 -14.15 -11.56
N CYS A 48 3.96 -14.73 -10.75
CA CYS A 48 2.87 -15.59 -11.20
C CYS A 48 1.58 -14.95 -10.70
N LEU A 49 0.57 -14.88 -11.56
CA LEU A 49 -0.75 -14.37 -11.24
C LEU A 49 -1.77 -15.48 -11.49
N THR A 50 -2.62 -15.77 -10.50
CA THR A 50 -3.69 -16.75 -10.62
C THR A 50 -5.03 -16.15 -10.22
N ARG A 51 -6.13 -16.75 -10.69
CA ARG A 51 -7.50 -16.49 -10.21
C ARG A 51 -7.92 -17.49 -9.12
N ALA A 52 -7.37 -18.70 -9.15
CA ALA A 52 -7.79 -19.80 -8.27
C ALA A 52 -6.60 -20.35 -7.47
N GLY A 53 -6.88 -20.77 -6.24
CA GLY A 53 -5.90 -21.32 -5.32
C GLY A 53 -6.54 -21.97 -4.10
N PHE A 54 -5.70 -22.41 -3.17
CA PHE A 54 -6.09 -22.97 -1.88
C PHE A 54 -5.24 -22.33 -0.77
N ALA A 55 -5.49 -22.70 0.49
CA ALA A 55 -4.64 -22.27 1.61
C ALA A 55 -3.16 -22.57 1.32
N GLY A 56 -2.32 -21.53 1.31
CA GLY A 56 -0.90 -21.63 0.95
C GLY A 56 -0.54 -21.14 -0.46
N ILE A 57 -1.51 -20.66 -1.25
CA ILE A 57 -1.27 -20.11 -2.59
C ILE A 57 -0.25 -18.96 -2.63
N GLN A 58 -0.15 -18.16 -1.55
CA GLN A 58 0.77 -17.03 -1.42
C GLN A 58 2.24 -17.43 -1.55
N ARG A 59 2.59 -18.72 -1.39
CA ARG A 59 3.94 -19.22 -1.62
C ARG A 59 4.34 -19.23 -3.10
N TYR A 60 3.36 -19.20 -4.00
CA TYR A 60 3.56 -19.45 -5.43
C TYR A 60 3.03 -18.32 -6.32
N SER A 61 2.03 -17.54 -5.88
CA SER A 61 1.32 -16.64 -6.79
C SER A 61 0.70 -15.42 -6.09
N ALA A 62 0.62 -14.33 -6.83
CA ALA A 62 -0.33 -13.25 -6.59
C ALA A 62 -1.75 -13.70 -7.00
N VAL A 63 -2.78 -13.11 -6.41
CA VAL A 63 -4.17 -13.47 -6.74
C VAL A 63 -4.95 -12.26 -7.26
N TRP A 64 -5.48 -12.37 -8.47
CA TRP A 64 -6.48 -11.42 -8.94
C TRP A 64 -7.88 -11.94 -8.61
N THR A 65 -8.78 -11.04 -8.19
CA THR A 65 -10.07 -11.40 -7.60
C THR A 65 -11.16 -11.80 -8.60
N GLY A 66 -10.83 -11.97 -9.87
CA GLY A 66 -11.76 -12.38 -10.91
C GLY A 66 -12.55 -11.22 -11.53
N ASP A 67 -13.56 -11.62 -12.32
CA ASP A 67 -14.21 -10.84 -13.37
C ASP A 67 -15.21 -9.83 -12.77
N ASN A 68 -14.71 -8.80 -12.07
CA ASN A 68 -15.56 -7.80 -11.44
C ASN A 68 -16.24 -6.89 -12.47
N VAL A 69 -17.49 -6.48 -12.23
CA VAL A 69 -18.25 -5.59 -13.12
C VAL A 69 -17.87 -4.12 -12.88
N ALA A 70 -17.94 -3.29 -13.92
CA ALA A 70 -17.72 -1.85 -13.87
C ALA A 70 -18.87 -1.09 -13.15
N THR A 71 -19.06 -1.35 -11.84
CA THR A 71 -20.04 -0.68 -10.98
C THR A 71 -19.44 -0.21 -9.65
N ASP A 72 -20.07 0.77 -9.01
CA ASP A 72 -19.72 1.20 -7.65
C ASP A 72 -19.84 0.04 -6.65
N GLU A 73 -20.85 -0.81 -6.81
CA GLU A 73 -21.12 -1.98 -5.95
C GLU A 73 -19.94 -2.96 -5.99
N HIS A 74 -19.45 -3.30 -7.19
CA HIS A 74 -18.30 -4.20 -7.33
C HIS A 74 -16.99 -3.54 -6.90
N MET A 75 -16.83 -2.23 -7.05
CA MET A 75 -15.70 -1.51 -6.47
C MET A 75 -15.66 -1.66 -4.96
N MET A 76 -16.80 -1.42 -4.29
CA MET A 76 -16.90 -1.52 -2.83
C MET A 76 -16.79 -2.98 -2.34
N ALA A 77 -17.36 -3.94 -3.06
CA ALA A 77 -17.20 -5.37 -2.77
C ALA A 77 -15.74 -5.82 -2.93
N GLY A 78 -15.03 -5.31 -3.95
CA GLY A 78 -13.61 -5.57 -4.18
C GLY A 78 -12.71 -5.15 -3.02
N VAL A 79 -13.08 -4.09 -2.28
CA VAL A 79 -12.39 -3.69 -1.04
C VAL A 79 -12.53 -4.78 0.03
N LEU A 80 -13.75 -5.21 0.31
CA LEU A 80 -14.02 -6.23 1.33
C LEU A 80 -13.33 -7.56 0.97
N LEU A 81 -13.37 -7.93 -0.31
CA LEU A 81 -12.71 -9.13 -0.81
C LEU A 81 -11.19 -9.04 -0.65
N THR A 82 -10.57 -7.93 -1.04
CA THR A 82 -9.12 -7.73 -0.91
C THR A 82 -8.68 -7.77 0.56
N ASN A 83 -9.44 -7.16 1.47
CA ASN A 83 -9.19 -7.21 2.91
C ASN A 83 -9.29 -8.64 3.47
N SER A 84 -10.31 -9.39 3.04
CA SER A 84 -10.53 -10.78 3.46
C SER A 84 -9.43 -11.71 2.94
N MET A 85 -8.97 -11.52 1.71
CA MET A 85 -7.83 -12.23 1.13
C MET A 85 -6.55 -11.95 1.92
N GLY A 86 -6.33 -10.69 2.31
CA GLY A 86 -5.23 -10.30 3.18
C GLY A 86 -5.25 -11.02 4.53
N LEU A 87 -6.39 -11.03 5.22
CA LEU A 87 -6.58 -11.76 6.48
C LEU A 87 -6.38 -13.28 6.32
N SER A 88 -6.66 -13.80 5.14
CA SER A 88 -6.48 -15.23 4.79
C SER A 88 -5.04 -15.57 4.36
N GLY A 89 -4.09 -14.65 4.54
CA GLY A 89 -2.67 -14.88 4.27
C GLY A 89 -2.25 -14.60 2.82
N ILE A 90 -3.05 -13.88 2.03
CA ILE A 90 -2.75 -13.54 0.63
C ILE A 90 -2.45 -12.02 0.55
N PRO A 91 -1.18 -11.59 0.72
CA PRO A 91 -0.84 -10.19 0.85
C PRO A 91 -0.84 -9.42 -0.48
N LEU A 92 -0.70 -10.11 -1.61
CA LEU A 92 -0.71 -9.54 -2.95
C LEU A 92 -1.95 -10.03 -3.70
N ALA A 93 -3.05 -9.31 -3.50
CA ALA A 93 -4.29 -9.51 -4.22
C ALA A 93 -4.97 -8.19 -4.59
N GLY A 94 -5.85 -8.24 -5.58
CA GLY A 94 -6.70 -7.09 -5.94
C GLY A 94 -7.59 -7.33 -7.16
N PRO A 95 -8.56 -6.42 -7.38
CA PRO A 95 -9.51 -6.47 -8.49
C PRO A 95 -8.95 -5.86 -9.78
N ASP A 96 -9.72 -5.97 -10.86
CA ASP A 96 -9.49 -5.17 -12.05
C ASP A 96 -10.05 -3.78 -11.87
N ILE A 97 -9.15 -2.80 -11.83
CA ILE A 97 -9.52 -1.41 -11.59
C ILE A 97 -10.24 -0.86 -12.79
N GLY A 98 -11.45 -0.34 -12.54
CA GLY A 98 -12.39 0.13 -13.55
C GLY A 98 -13.42 -0.93 -13.99
N GLY A 99 -13.30 -2.18 -13.52
CA GLY A 99 -14.17 -3.27 -13.95
C GLY A 99 -13.54 -4.10 -15.07
N PHE A 100 -13.64 -5.43 -14.94
CA PHE A 100 -13.38 -6.38 -16.01
C PHE A 100 -14.54 -6.38 -17.02
N ALA A 101 -15.76 -6.59 -16.53
CA ALA A 101 -16.95 -6.67 -17.37
C ALA A 101 -17.67 -5.32 -17.47
N GLY A 102 -18.09 -4.97 -18.68
CA GLY A 102 -18.74 -3.69 -18.98
C GLY A 102 -17.77 -2.50 -18.99
N ASN A 103 -18.33 -1.29 -19.06
CA ASN A 103 -17.54 -0.07 -19.29
C ASN A 103 -17.77 0.96 -18.16
N PRO A 104 -16.74 1.39 -17.43
CA PRO A 104 -16.92 2.36 -16.35
C PRO A 104 -17.25 3.76 -16.90
N SER A 105 -18.02 4.53 -16.11
CA SER A 105 -18.06 5.98 -16.29
C SER A 105 -16.70 6.61 -15.95
N LYS A 106 -16.49 7.86 -16.37
CA LYS A 106 -15.27 8.63 -16.05
C LYS A 106 -15.09 8.79 -14.54
N GLU A 107 -16.17 9.04 -13.82
CA GLU A 107 -16.21 9.19 -12.37
C GLU A 107 -15.89 7.89 -11.66
N LEU A 108 -16.49 6.78 -12.12
CA LEU A 108 -16.21 5.45 -11.57
C LEU A 108 -14.75 5.07 -11.78
N PHE A 109 -14.24 5.19 -13.01
CA PHE A 109 -12.85 4.90 -13.33
C PHE A 109 -11.90 5.75 -12.48
N THR A 110 -12.11 7.08 -12.43
CA THR A 110 -11.31 8.00 -11.63
C THR A 110 -11.32 7.63 -10.14
N ARG A 111 -12.48 7.31 -9.59
CA ARG A 111 -12.61 6.89 -8.20
C ARG A 111 -11.87 5.58 -7.93
N TRP A 112 -12.01 4.60 -8.82
CA TRP A 112 -11.34 3.31 -8.68
C TRP A 112 -9.82 3.44 -8.81
N MET A 113 -9.32 4.31 -9.70
CA MET A 113 -7.90 4.66 -9.79
C MET A 113 -7.39 5.30 -8.50
N SER A 114 -8.16 6.21 -7.89
CA SER A 114 -7.79 6.83 -6.61
C SER A 114 -7.68 5.82 -5.47
N LEU A 115 -8.55 4.81 -5.46
CA LEU A 115 -8.54 3.71 -4.49
C LEU A 115 -7.41 2.73 -4.77
N GLY A 116 -7.12 2.44 -6.04
CA GLY A 116 -6.06 1.55 -6.51
C GLY A 116 -4.68 1.88 -5.93
N VAL A 117 -4.40 3.17 -5.70
CA VAL A 117 -3.17 3.65 -5.02
C VAL A 117 -2.92 2.94 -3.69
N PHE A 118 -3.98 2.59 -2.97
CA PHE A 118 -3.94 1.97 -1.64
C PHE A 118 -4.41 0.52 -1.66
N THR A 119 -4.23 -0.17 -2.78
CA THR A 119 -4.44 -1.61 -2.90
C THR A 119 -3.10 -2.35 -3.04
N PRO A 120 -3.02 -3.65 -2.70
CA PRO A 120 -1.80 -4.41 -2.90
C PRO A 120 -1.44 -4.57 -4.38
N PHE A 121 -2.45 -4.85 -5.22
CA PHE A 121 -2.32 -5.10 -6.64
C PHE A 121 -2.99 -3.99 -7.47
N PHE A 122 -2.18 -3.09 -8.03
CA PHE A 122 -2.65 -1.94 -8.82
C PHE A 122 -2.62 -2.27 -10.32
N ARG A 123 -3.66 -2.95 -10.82
CA ARG A 123 -3.81 -3.29 -12.25
C ARG A 123 -5.13 -2.76 -12.80
N ASN A 124 -5.04 -2.00 -13.89
CA ASN A 124 -6.18 -1.74 -14.77
C ASN A 124 -6.26 -2.85 -15.82
N HIS A 125 -7.45 -3.42 -16.03
CA HIS A 125 -7.70 -4.49 -16.97
C HIS A 125 -9.19 -4.54 -17.30
N THR A 126 -9.53 -5.07 -18.47
CA THR A 126 -10.88 -5.17 -19.00
C THR A 126 -10.98 -6.38 -19.93
N GLU A 127 -12.21 -6.84 -20.18
CA GLU A 127 -12.47 -7.97 -21.07
C GLU A 127 -12.15 -7.66 -22.55
N ILE A 128 -12.08 -8.71 -23.36
CA ILE A 128 -11.99 -8.54 -24.81
C ILE A 128 -13.29 -7.88 -25.32
N ASP A 129 -13.18 -7.02 -26.34
CA ASP A 129 -14.30 -6.30 -26.96
C ASP A 129 -15.01 -5.24 -26.08
N SER A 130 -14.50 -4.96 -24.88
CA SER A 130 -14.89 -3.74 -24.14
C SER A 130 -14.17 -2.50 -24.69
N ARG A 131 -14.57 -1.31 -24.24
CA ARG A 131 -13.82 -0.08 -24.54
C ARG A 131 -12.44 -0.18 -23.88
N HIS A 132 -11.42 0.29 -24.60
CA HIS A 132 -10.11 0.58 -24.01
C HIS A 132 -10.25 1.33 -22.67
N GLN A 133 -9.39 1.00 -21.71
CA GLN A 133 -9.53 1.44 -20.31
C GLN A 133 -8.28 2.13 -19.77
N GLU A 134 -7.26 2.34 -20.60
CA GLU A 134 -6.09 3.13 -20.26
C GLU A 134 -6.48 4.58 -19.98
N PRO A 135 -5.84 5.28 -19.02
CA PRO A 135 -6.30 6.59 -18.57
C PRO A 135 -6.53 7.65 -19.66
N TRP A 136 -5.75 7.62 -20.74
CA TRP A 136 -5.77 8.60 -21.84
C TRP A 136 -6.94 8.41 -22.81
N VAL A 137 -7.67 7.30 -22.76
CA VAL A 137 -8.80 7.04 -23.67
C VAL A 137 -10.11 7.71 -23.23
N PHE A 138 -10.11 8.31 -22.03
CA PHE A 138 -11.29 8.98 -21.45
C PHE A 138 -11.34 10.46 -21.84
N ASP A 139 -10.84 11.35 -20.98
CA ASP A 139 -10.70 12.78 -21.22
C ASP A 139 -9.52 13.35 -20.42
N ASP A 140 -9.08 14.57 -20.76
CA ASP A 140 -7.93 15.24 -20.15
C ASP A 140 -8.02 15.29 -18.62
N ARG A 141 -9.24 15.47 -18.09
CA ARG A 141 -9.47 15.53 -16.64
C ARG A 141 -9.23 14.16 -16.00
N THR A 142 -9.80 13.10 -16.57
CA THR A 142 -9.67 11.72 -16.09
C THR A 142 -8.22 11.25 -16.21
N GLU A 143 -7.55 11.56 -17.32
CA GLU A 143 -6.14 11.26 -17.53
C GLU A 143 -5.27 11.99 -16.50
N SER A 144 -5.49 13.30 -16.30
CA SER A 144 -4.72 14.11 -15.35
C SER A 144 -4.88 13.63 -13.91
N LEU A 145 -6.11 13.30 -13.49
CA LEU A 145 -6.35 12.72 -12.17
C LEU A 145 -5.72 11.34 -12.02
N SER A 146 -5.83 10.48 -13.03
CA SER A 146 -5.19 9.17 -13.03
C SER A 146 -3.67 9.28 -12.93
N ARG A 147 -3.06 10.20 -13.69
CA ARG A 147 -1.62 10.52 -13.60
C ARG A 147 -1.23 10.96 -12.20
N LYS A 148 -2.01 11.83 -11.56
CA LYS A 148 -1.78 12.24 -10.15
C LYS A 148 -1.79 11.02 -9.21
N PHE A 149 -2.76 10.12 -9.35
CA PHE A 149 -2.88 8.92 -8.51
C PHE A 149 -1.74 7.92 -8.74
N ILE A 150 -1.40 7.66 -10.00
CA ILE A 150 -0.26 6.80 -10.36
C ILE A 150 1.04 7.40 -9.81
N ASN A 151 1.28 8.70 -9.99
CA ASN A 151 2.45 9.37 -9.41
C ASN A 151 2.49 9.23 -7.89
N THR A 152 1.35 9.38 -7.21
CA THR A 152 1.26 9.20 -5.75
C THR A 152 1.67 7.78 -5.33
N ARG A 153 1.24 6.74 -6.07
CA ARG A 153 1.68 5.35 -5.83
C ARG A 153 3.19 5.21 -5.96
N TYR A 154 3.78 5.75 -7.02
CA TYR A 154 5.23 5.67 -7.26
C TYR A 154 6.04 6.45 -6.23
N GLN A 155 5.54 7.60 -5.76
CA GLN A 155 6.15 8.33 -4.65
C GLN A 155 6.11 7.53 -3.35
N LEU A 156 5.05 6.74 -3.11
CA LEU A 156 4.90 5.86 -1.94
C LEU A 156 5.65 4.53 -2.06
N MET A 157 6.41 4.29 -3.13
CA MET A 157 7.06 2.99 -3.36
C MET A 157 7.94 2.54 -2.19
N PRO A 158 8.76 3.39 -1.53
CA PRO A 158 9.56 2.98 -0.38
C PRO A 158 8.70 2.50 0.80
N TYR A 159 7.56 3.15 1.05
CA TYR A 159 6.58 2.71 2.05
C TYR A 159 5.97 1.37 1.66
N ILE A 160 5.40 1.28 0.45
CA ILE A 160 4.74 0.08 -0.07
C ILE A 160 5.66 -1.13 -0.03
N TYR A 161 6.91 -0.95 -0.46
CA TYR A 161 7.90 -2.01 -0.50
C TYR A 161 8.32 -2.50 0.89
N SER A 162 8.43 -1.57 1.85
CA SER A 162 8.66 -1.91 3.25
C SER A 162 7.52 -2.73 3.86
N ILE A 163 6.26 -2.42 3.51
CA ILE A 163 5.10 -3.22 3.97
C ILE A 163 5.05 -4.58 3.27
N PHE A 164 5.42 -4.68 2.00
CA PHE A 164 5.55 -5.99 1.34
C PHE A 164 6.64 -6.87 1.97
N TYR A 165 7.76 -6.27 2.38
CA TYR A 165 8.75 -6.99 3.16
C TYR A 165 8.17 -7.48 4.49
N GLU A 166 7.47 -6.63 5.25
CA GLU A 166 6.78 -7.03 6.49
C GLU A 166 5.80 -8.18 6.24
N ALA A 167 5.00 -8.10 5.18
CA ALA A 167 4.07 -9.15 4.80
C ALA A 167 4.78 -10.48 4.52
N SER A 168 5.92 -10.44 3.83
CA SER A 168 6.73 -11.63 3.56
C SER A 168 7.37 -12.25 4.81
N ALA A 169 7.66 -11.42 5.82
CA ALA A 169 8.34 -11.84 7.05
C ALA A 169 7.37 -12.30 8.15
N THR A 170 6.16 -11.72 8.20
CA THR A 170 5.22 -11.89 9.32
C THR A 170 3.84 -12.42 8.92
N GLY A 171 3.48 -12.34 7.63
CA GLY A 171 2.13 -12.64 7.15
C GLY A 171 1.12 -11.50 7.31
N LEU A 172 1.47 -10.38 7.95
CA LEU A 172 0.59 -9.21 8.03
C LEU A 172 0.30 -8.64 6.63
N PRO A 173 -0.97 -8.52 6.20
CA PRO A 173 -1.26 -8.14 4.83
C PRO A 173 -0.99 -6.65 4.56
N MET A 174 -0.93 -6.31 3.27
CA MET A 174 -0.87 -4.91 2.81
C MET A 174 -2.18 -4.18 3.12
N SER A 175 -3.32 -4.78 2.75
CA SER A 175 -4.66 -4.29 3.07
C SER A 175 -5.15 -4.96 4.34
N ARG A 176 -5.25 -4.20 5.44
CA ARG A 176 -5.56 -4.69 6.79
C ARG A 176 -6.95 -4.23 7.16
N SER A 177 -7.86 -5.18 7.42
CA SER A 177 -9.12 -4.86 8.09
C SER A 177 -8.86 -4.03 9.35
N MET A 178 -9.77 -3.10 9.68
CA MET A 178 -9.67 -2.32 10.92
C MET A 178 -9.57 -3.24 12.16
N ALA A 179 -10.13 -4.45 12.09
CA ALA A 179 -10.09 -5.45 13.16
C ALA A 179 -8.68 -5.94 13.51
N VAL A 180 -7.69 -5.76 12.63
CA VAL A 180 -6.27 -6.06 12.94
C VAL A 180 -5.75 -5.18 14.07
N TYR A 181 -6.25 -3.95 14.19
CA TYR A 181 -5.77 -2.98 15.19
C TYR A 181 -6.82 -2.64 16.25
N TYR A 182 -8.11 -2.76 15.92
CA TYR A 182 -9.22 -2.36 16.78
C TYR A 182 -10.27 -3.49 16.91
N PRO A 183 -9.88 -4.72 17.29
CA PRO A 183 -10.78 -5.87 17.29
C PRO A 183 -11.95 -5.75 18.29
N PHE A 184 -11.80 -4.92 19.33
CA PHE A 184 -12.79 -4.72 20.39
C PHE A 184 -13.56 -3.39 20.28
N ASP A 185 -13.47 -2.73 19.13
CA ASP A 185 -14.19 -1.47 18.87
C ASP A 185 -15.41 -1.75 17.98
N ASP A 186 -16.58 -1.96 18.58
CA ASP A 186 -17.78 -2.40 17.85
C ASP A 186 -18.14 -1.53 16.62
N LYS A 187 -17.79 -0.23 16.66
CA LYS A 187 -18.10 0.70 15.57
C LYS A 187 -17.41 0.33 14.26
N ILE A 188 -16.24 -0.31 14.29
CA ILE A 188 -15.54 -0.65 13.04
C ILE A 188 -16.32 -1.69 12.20
N PHE A 189 -17.24 -2.44 12.82
CA PHE A 189 -18.04 -3.48 12.16
C PHE A 189 -19.39 -2.96 11.65
N TRP A 190 -19.76 -1.71 11.93
CA TRP A 190 -21.01 -1.15 11.46
C TRP A 190 -21.02 -1.03 9.93
N SER A 191 -22.19 -1.22 9.32
CA SER A 191 -22.35 -1.29 7.86
C SER A 191 -21.90 -0.03 7.10
N ASN A 192 -21.89 1.13 7.77
CA ASN A 192 -21.39 2.38 7.24
C ASN A 192 -19.87 2.53 7.30
N PHE A 193 -19.17 1.74 8.14
CA PHE A 193 -17.72 1.80 8.34
C PHE A 193 -16.97 0.54 7.91
N GLN A 194 -17.67 -0.54 7.57
CA GLN A 194 -17.11 -1.84 7.15
C GLN A 194 -16.11 -1.78 5.99
N TYR A 195 -16.20 -0.74 5.15
CA TYR A 195 -15.29 -0.57 4.00
C TYR A 195 -13.98 0.13 4.38
N GLN A 196 -13.89 0.75 5.55
CA GLN A 196 -12.66 1.36 6.02
C GLN A 196 -11.61 0.28 6.28
N TYR A 197 -10.36 0.57 5.93
CA TYR A 197 -9.26 -0.35 6.18
C TYR A 197 -7.95 0.40 6.34
N MET A 198 -6.97 -0.27 6.93
CA MET A 198 -5.61 0.22 7.04
C MET A 198 -4.77 -0.31 5.87
N PHE A 199 -4.12 0.57 5.12
CA PHE A 199 -3.10 0.20 4.13
C PHE A 199 -1.72 0.28 4.79
N GLY A 200 -1.19 -0.88 5.17
CA GLY A 200 -0.08 -1.00 6.12
C GLY A 200 -0.46 -0.48 7.52
N PRO A 201 0.50 -0.04 8.34
CA PRO A 201 0.24 0.50 9.66
C PRO A 201 -0.20 1.96 9.67
N SER A 202 -0.02 2.70 8.57
CA SER A 202 -0.05 4.16 8.64
C SER A 202 -1.27 4.82 7.99
N PHE A 203 -1.85 4.25 6.95
CA PHE A 203 -2.92 4.89 6.18
C PHE A 203 -4.28 4.24 6.46
N MET A 204 -5.24 4.97 7.00
CA MET A 204 -6.66 4.57 6.98
C MET A 204 -7.30 5.07 5.69
N VAL A 205 -7.69 4.13 4.84
CA VAL A 205 -8.41 4.38 3.59
C VAL A 205 -9.90 4.28 3.87
N CYS A 206 -10.66 5.25 3.39
CA CYS A 206 -12.12 5.29 3.53
C CYS A 206 -12.74 5.31 2.13
N PRO A 207 -13.00 4.13 1.54
CA PRO A 207 -13.56 4.00 0.19
C PRO A 207 -14.93 4.66 0.07
N VAL A 208 -15.19 5.24 -1.10
CA VAL A 208 -16.42 5.98 -1.37
C VAL A 208 -16.86 5.68 -2.79
N LYS A 209 -18.16 5.42 -2.96
CA LYS A 209 -18.79 5.32 -4.28
C LYS A 209 -18.51 6.58 -5.11
N SER A 210 -18.29 6.42 -6.40
CA SER A 210 -18.00 7.51 -7.35
C SER A 210 -19.12 8.56 -7.42
N SER A 211 -20.37 8.13 -7.22
CA SER A 211 -21.56 8.98 -7.14
C SER A 211 -21.64 9.87 -5.89
N ARG A 212 -20.83 9.65 -4.85
CA ARG A 212 -20.91 10.36 -3.56
C ARG A 212 -19.80 11.42 -3.43
N LYS A 213 -20.18 12.61 -2.95
CA LYS A 213 -19.27 13.73 -2.67
C LYS A 213 -18.83 13.81 -1.21
N THR A 214 -19.46 13.04 -0.33
CA THR A 214 -19.14 12.95 1.09
C THR A 214 -19.32 11.51 1.58
N VAL A 215 -18.68 11.17 2.68
CA VAL A 215 -18.81 9.87 3.36
C VAL A 215 -18.70 10.06 4.87
N ALA A 216 -19.41 9.23 5.63
CA ALA A 216 -19.22 9.14 7.07
C ALA A 216 -17.95 8.34 7.34
N VAL A 217 -17.02 8.92 8.10
CA VAL A 217 -15.79 8.25 8.51
C VAL A 217 -15.79 8.10 10.01
N TYR A 218 -15.53 6.89 10.47
CA TYR A 218 -15.19 6.62 11.86
C TYR A 218 -13.68 6.67 12.06
N PHE A 219 -13.23 7.45 13.03
CA PHE A 219 -11.85 7.60 13.44
C PHE A 219 -11.70 6.90 14.80
N PRO A 220 -10.98 5.76 14.87
CA PRO A 220 -10.65 5.12 16.14
C PRO A 220 -9.73 6.01 17.01
N GLU A 221 -9.44 5.57 18.22
CA GLU A 221 -8.52 6.26 19.15
C GLU A 221 -7.19 6.66 18.46
N GLY A 222 -6.79 7.92 18.66
CA GLY A 222 -5.55 8.49 18.13
C GLY A 222 -5.78 9.76 17.30
N LEU A 223 -4.70 10.27 16.72
CA LEU A 223 -4.73 11.41 15.80
C LEU A 223 -4.74 10.93 14.35
N TRP A 224 -5.55 11.58 13.51
CA TRP A 224 -5.71 11.20 12.10
C TRP A 224 -5.58 12.42 11.20
N TYR A 225 -4.55 12.43 10.35
CA TYR A 225 -4.21 13.54 9.46
C TYR A 225 -4.70 13.26 8.05
N ARG A 226 -5.41 14.18 7.41
CA ARG A 226 -5.79 14.00 6.00
C ARG A 226 -4.53 13.90 5.14
N PHE A 227 -4.38 12.83 4.36
CA PHE A 227 -3.24 12.68 3.47
C PHE A 227 -3.30 13.72 2.34
N GLY A 228 -2.15 14.32 2.02
CA GLY A 228 -2.04 15.31 0.93
C GLY A 228 -2.63 16.70 1.21
N ASN A 229 -3.23 16.94 2.38
CA ASN A 229 -3.80 18.26 2.74
C ASN A 229 -3.27 18.74 4.11
N LYS A 230 -3.32 20.06 4.33
CA LYS A 230 -2.87 20.78 5.53
C LYS A 230 -3.98 20.99 6.57
N SER A 231 -5.03 20.16 6.56
CA SER A 231 -6.11 20.26 7.55
C SER A 231 -5.61 19.82 8.93
N GLU A 232 -6.15 20.43 9.99
CA GLU A 232 -5.93 19.97 11.36
C GLU A 232 -6.29 18.48 11.52
N PRO A 233 -5.54 17.72 12.35
CA PRO A 233 -5.84 16.32 12.60
C PRO A 233 -7.19 16.15 13.28
N VAL A 234 -7.84 15.03 13.00
CA VAL A 234 -9.02 14.57 13.75
C VAL A 234 -8.54 13.72 14.91
N LYS A 235 -8.88 14.11 16.15
CA LYS A 235 -8.72 13.26 17.33
C LYS A 235 -9.91 12.30 17.42
N GLY A 236 -9.63 11.01 17.42
CA GLY A 236 -10.61 9.96 17.71
C GLY A 236 -10.62 9.56 19.20
N PRO A 237 -11.61 8.75 19.64
CA PRO A 237 -12.67 8.17 18.83
C PRO A 237 -13.71 9.21 18.38
N ALA A 238 -14.03 9.25 17.09
CA ALA A 238 -14.98 10.23 16.55
C ALA A 238 -15.60 9.77 15.22
N THR A 239 -16.81 10.21 14.91
CA THR A 239 -17.41 10.07 13.57
C THR A 239 -17.54 11.45 12.94
N LYS A 240 -17.11 11.61 11.69
CA LYS A 240 -17.29 12.87 10.94
C LYS A 240 -17.77 12.63 9.52
N GLN A 241 -18.55 13.57 9.01
CA GLN A 241 -18.81 13.68 7.58
C GLN A 241 -17.60 14.30 6.90
N VAL A 242 -17.04 13.60 5.92
CA VAL A 242 -15.80 13.96 5.24
C VAL A 242 -16.08 14.18 3.75
N LYS A 243 -15.49 15.23 3.18
CA LYS A 243 -15.54 15.49 1.73
C LYS A 243 -14.75 14.43 0.96
N SER A 244 -15.31 13.99 -0.15
CA SER A 244 -14.75 13.00 -1.07
C SER A 244 -14.95 13.46 -2.51
N PRO A 245 -14.35 14.57 -2.95
CA PRO A 245 -14.37 14.91 -4.37
C PRO A 245 -13.55 13.89 -5.18
N LEU A 246 -13.78 13.78 -6.49
CA LEU A 246 -13.12 12.77 -7.32
C LEU A 246 -11.59 12.89 -7.32
N GLN A 247 -11.06 14.11 -7.18
CA GLN A 247 -9.62 14.37 -7.15
C GLN A 247 -8.93 14.03 -5.82
N ASP A 248 -9.68 13.64 -4.79
CA ASP A 248 -9.16 13.40 -3.43
C ASP A 248 -9.99 12.33 -2.71
N LEU A 249 -9.51 11.08 -2.74
CA LEU A 249 -10.08 10.00 -1.94
C LEU A 249 -9.86 10.26 -0.44
N PRO A 250 -10.83 9.95 0.42
CA PRO A 250 -10.61 10.01 1.85
C PRO A 250 -9.58 9.01 2.37
N VAL A 251 -8.39 9.53 2.64
CA VAL A 251 -7.27 8.78 3.22
C VAL A 251 -6.65 9.59 4.35
N PHE A 252 -6.43 8.94 5.49
CA PHE A 252 -5.90 9.57 6.69
C PHE A 252 -4.67 8.85 7.20
N VAL A 253 -3.64 9.60 7.57
CA VAL A 253 -2.41 9.09 8.18
C VAL A 253 -2.57 9.07 9.69
N LYS A 254 -2.29 7.93 10.31
CA LYS A 254 -2.28 7.79 11.78
C LYS A 254 -1.14 8.61 12.38
N GLY A 255 -1.42 9.34 13.46
CA GLY A 255 -0.40 10.09 14.20
C GLY A 255 0.73 9.19 14.68
N GLY A 256 1.95 9.73 14.68
CA GLY A 256 3.18 8.99 14.94
C GLY A 256 3.71 8.23 13.72
N SER A 257 3.00 8.19 12.60
CA SER A 257 3.49 7.49 11.41
C SER A 257 4.70 8.18 10.79
N VAL A 258 5.65 7.37 10.33
CA VAL A 258 6.73 7.79 9.43
C VAL A 258 6.44 7.20 8.06
N ILE A 259 6.29 8.05 7.04
CA ILE A 259 6.04 7.64 5.66
C ILE A 259 7.28 7.96 4.81
N PRO A 260 8.08 6.94 4.42
CA PRO A 260 9.14 7.13 3.45
C PRO A 260 8.54 7.27 2.04
N MET A 261 8.96 8.32 1.35
CA MET A 261 8.55 8.65 -0.01
C MET A 261 9.78 8.98 -0.86
N GLN A 262 9.64 8.82 -2.18
CA GLN A 262 10.67 9.15 -3.17
C GLN A 262 10.14 10.15 -4.21
N LYS A 263 11.03 10.64 -5.09
CA LYS A 263 10.60 11.41 -6.26
C LYS A 263 9.79 10.52 -7.21
N THR A 264 8.91 11.15 -7.97
CA THR A 264 8.13 10.47 -9.01
C THR A 264 9.08 9.92 -10.09
N VAL A 265 8.89 8.65 -10.45
CA VAL A 265 9.55 7.97 -11.56
C VAL A 265 8.51 7.30 -12.46
N GLN A 266 8.86 6.99 -13.71
CA GLN A 266 7.92 6.40 -14.68
C GLN A 266 7.83 4.88 -14.60
N TYR A 267 8.83 4.22 -14.02
CA TYR A 267 8.89 2.77 -13.82
C TYR A 267 9.82 2.45 -12.65
N THR A 268 9.71 1.25 -12.07
CA THR A 268 10.35 0.92 -10.77
C THR A 268 11.86 0.77 -10.81
N THR A 269 12.46 0.57 -11.99
CA THR A 269 13.93 0.50 -12.17
C THR A 269 14.55 1.82 -12.61
N ALA A 270 13.76 2.89 -12.74
CA ALA A 270 14.29 4.23 -12.97
C ALA A 270 14.90 4.78 -11.69
N ASP A 271 15.95 5.59 -11.83
CA ASP A 271 16.60 6.25 -10.71
C ASP A 271 15.69 7.35 -10.10
N PRO A 272 15.24 7.22 -8.83
CA PRO A 272 14.47 8.25 -8.15
C PRO A 272 15.33 9.43 -7.65
N GLY A 273 16.64 9.39 -7.91
CA GLY A 273 17.64 10.23 -7.27
C GLY A 273 18.02 9.69 -5.89
N ASP A 274 18.88 10.43 -5.19
CA ASP A 274 19.52 9.98 -3.96
C ASP A 274 18.79 10.44 -2.68
N THR A 275 17.60 11.03 -2.79
CA THR A 275 16.90 11.63 -1.64
C THR A 275 15.65 10.85 -1.24
N LEU A 276 15.64 10.36 0.00
CA LEU A 276 14.46 9.78 0.65
C LEU A 276 13.75 10.85 1.47
N PHE A 277 12.46 11.06 1.22
CA PHE A 277 11.62 11.98 1.96
C PHE A 277 10.94 11.23 3.10
N LEU A 278 11.24 11.59 4.34
CA LEU A 278 10.62 11.00 5.53
C LEU A 278 9.55 11.95 6.04
N HIS A 279 8.28 11.64 5.76
CA HIS A 279 7.15 12.41 6.30
C HIS A 279 6.79 11.89 7.69
N ILE A 280 7.00 12.71 8.71
CA ILE A 280 6.71 12.38 10.11
C ILE A 280 5.43 13.09 10.50
N TYR A 281 4.43 12.33 10.92
CA TYR A 281 3.18 12.86 11.44
C TYR A 281 3.23 12.84 12.96
N TYR A 282 3.01 14.00 13.60
CA TYR A 282 3.00 14.07 15.06
C TYR A 282 1.97 13.09 15.63
N GLY A 283 2.29 12.48 16.76
CA GLY A 283 1.45 11.51 17.45
C GLY A 283 1.68 11.61 18.95
N ASP A 284 0.75 11.04 19.71
CA ASP A 284 0.77 10.99 21.17
C ASP A 284 1.32 9.67 21.72
N LYS A 285 1.58 8.69 20.85
CA LYS A 285 2.15 7.38 21.22
C LYS A 285 3.47 7.15 20.51
N LYS A 286 4.36 6.41 21.17
CA LYS A 286 5.59 5.89 20.58
C LYS A 286 5.25 4.91 19.45
N THR A 287 5.91 5.07 18.32
CA THR A 287 5.70 4.25 17.12
C THR A 287 7.02 3.80 16.53
N SER A 288 6.99 2.72 15.75
CA SER A 288 8.13 2.24 14.99
C SER A 288 7.70 1.85 13.59
N PHE A 289 8.53 2.21 12.61
CA PHE A 289 8.40 1.82 11.22
C PHE A 289 9.67 1.10 10.78
N LEU A 290 9.54 -0.09 10.19
CA LEU A 290 10.66 -0.80 9.60
C LEU A 290 10.81 -0.39 8.14
N TYR A 291 11.88 0.31 7.82
CA TYR A 291 12.27 0.65 6.46
C TYR A 291 13.11 -0.46 5.83
N TYR A 292 12.81 -0.83 4.59
CA TYR A 292 13.45 -1.91 3.85
C TYR A 292 13.80 -1.52 2.41
N GLU A 293 15.01 -1.87 1.98
CA GLU A 293 15.47 -1.83 0.59
C GLU A 293 16.26 -3.09 0.24
N ASP A 294 16.22 -3.48 -1.02
CA ASP A 294 17.15 -4.40 -1.66
C ASP A 294 17.18 -4.11 -3.17
N ASP A 295 17.78 -4.99 -3.97
CA ASP A 295 17.90 -4.78 -5.42
C ASP A 295 16.58 -4.85 -6.22
N GLY A 296 15.44 -5.14 -5.58
CA GLY A 296 14.12 -5.19 -6.20
C GLY A 296 13.88 -6.37 -7.14
N LEU A 297 14.91 -7.17 -7.47
CA LEU A 297 14.90 -8.07 -8.63
C LEU A 297 15.28 -9.50 -8.26
N THR A 298 16.25 -9.68 -7.37
CA THR A 298 16.86 -10.98 -7.10
C THR A 298 16.46 -11.57 -5.76
N MET A 299 16.85 -12.82 -5.54
CA MET A 299 16.71 -13.53 -4.29
C MET A 299 17.90 -13.28 -3.34
N ASP A 300 18.83 -12.38 -3.66
CA ASP A 300 20.03 -12.11 -2.85
C ASP A 300 19.71 -11.53 -1.46
N TYR A 301 18.51 -10.98 -1.26
CA TYR A 301 18.05 -10.60 0.08
C TYR A 301 18.11 -11.77 1.08
N ARG A 302 17.95 -13.02 0.61
CA ARG A 302 18.09 -14.23 1.43
C ARG A 302 19.52 -14.48 1.90
N LYS A 303 20.50 -13.92 1.20
CA LYS A 303 21.94 -13.97 1.54
C LYS A 303 22.38 -12.74 2.33
N GLY A 304 21.44 -11.94 2.83
CA GLY A 304 21.73 -10.73 3.60
C GLY A 304 21.91 -9.46 2.75
N ARG A 305 21.73 -9.51 1.41
CA ARG A 305 21.83 -8.35 0.53
C ARG A 305 20.56 -7.50 0.57
N TYR A 306 20.38 -6.79 1.67
CA TYR A 306 19.33 -5.80 1.90
C TYR A 306 19.87 -4.65 2.76
N CYS A 307 19.09 -3.58 2.87
CA CYS A 307 19.27 -2.49 3.82
C CYS A 307 17.99 -2.40 4.66
N LYS A 308 18.11 -2.60 5.97
CA LYS A 308 16.98 -2.55 6.91
C LYS A 308 17.29 -1.65 8.08
N ARG A 309 16.34 -0.82 8.50
CA ARG A 309 16.43 -0.07 9.76
C ARG A 309 15.07 0.26 10.34
N PHE A 310 15.02 0.35 11.66
CA PHE A 310 13.86 0.89 12.36
C PHE A 310 13.95 2.42 12.41
N ILE A 311 12.82 3.07 12.19
CA ILE A 311 12.61 4.49 12.44
C ILE A 311 11.59 4.58 13.57
N VAL A 312 12.03 5.05 14.73
CA VAL A 312 11.23 5.12 15.95
C VAL A 312 10.92 6.58 16.25
N PHE A 313 9.64 6.90 16.36
CA PHE A 313 9.17 8.19 16.83
C PHE A 313 8.68 8.05 18.27
N ASP A 314 9.17 8.91 19.16
CA ASP A 314 8.88 8.88 20.58
C ASP A 314 8.48 10.30 21.04
N PRO A 315 7.17 10.57 21.24
CA PRO A 315 6.70 11.91 21.57
C PRO A 315 7.03 12.35 23.00
N ASP A 316 7.20 11.41 23.93
CA ASP A 316 7.50 11.69 25.34
C ASP A 316 8.91 12.25 25.49
N SER A 317 9.88 11.60 24.85
CA SER A 317 11.26 12.07 24.79
C SER A 317 11.50 13.15 23.72
N ARG A 318 10.51 13.37 22.83
CA ARG A 318 10.60 14.21 21.63
C ARG A 318 11.75 13.80 20.72
N GLU A 319 11.89 12.50 20.50
CA GLU A 319 12.99 11.91 19.73
C GLU A 319 12.51 11.14 18.50
N LEU A 320 13.25 11.28 17.39
CA LEU A 320 13.15 10.44 16.20
C LEU A 320 14.48 9.71 16.09
N CYS A 321 14.44 8.41 16.28
CA CYS A 321 15.61 7.54 16.29
C CYS A 321 15.62 6.66 15.05
N LEU A 322 16.63 6.80 14.20
CA LEU A 322 16.91 5.88 13.11
C LEU A 322 17.94 4.89 13.62
N SER A 323 17.62 3.60 13.64
CA SER A 323 18.58 2.56 14.02
C SER A 323 19.71 2.46 13.00
N ARG A 324 20.83 1.84 13.38
CA ARG A 324 21.84 1.41 12.41
C ARG A 324 21.20 0.53 11.33
N THR A 325 21.68 0.67 10.10
CA THR A 325 21.26 -0.20 9.00
C THR A 325 21.85 -1.59 9.16
N THR A 326 21.10 -2.61 8.76
CA THR A 326 21.54 -4.01 8.74
C THR A 326 21.46 -4.58 7.32
N GLY A 327 22.26 -5.61 7.04
CA GLY A 327 22.45 -6.20 5.72
C GLY A 327 23.60 -5.55 4.94
N THR A 328 23.87 -6.08 3.75
CA THR A 328 25.03 -5.69 2.91
C THR A 328 24.66 -4.81 1.71
N TYR A 329 23.37 -4.58 1.45
CA TYR A 329 22.96 -3.67 0.38
C TYR A 329 23.19 -2.22 0.82
N LYS A 330 23.72 -1.40 -0.08
CA LYS A 330 23.87 0.03 0.15
C LYS A 330 22.60 0.71 -0.32
N SER A 331 21.93 1.42 0.59
CA SER A 331 20.76 2.25 0.28
C SER A 331 21.02 3.12 -0.95
N ASP A 332 20.06 3.17 -1.87
CA ASP A 332 20.13 4.02 -3.05
C ASP A 332 19.98 5.50 -2.66
N PHE A 333 19.29 5.75 -1.53
CA PHE A 333 19.16 7.08 -0.96
C PHE A 333 20.34 7.45 -0.05
N LYS A 334 21.09 8.47 -0.44
CA LYS A 334 22.21 9.05 0.33
C LYS A 334 21.78 10.23 1.19
N ILE A 335 20.63 10.84 0.89
CA ILE A 335 20.11 12.01 1.58
C ILE A 335 18.76 11.66 2.20
N LEU A 336 18.60 11.95 3.49
CA LEU A 336 17.31 11.89 4.16
C LEU A 336 16.75 13.31 4.30
N LYS A 337 15.56 13.56 3.76
CA LYS A 337 14.84 14.82 3.91
C LYS A 337 13.63 14.64 4.81
N PHE A 338 13.70 15.17 6.03
CA PHE A 338 12.61 15.07 7.01
C PHE A 338 11.52 16.10 6.72
N ILE A 339 10.24 15.73 6.86
CA ILE A 339 9.08 16.61 6.66
C ILE A 339 8.12 16.41 7.82
N PHE A 340 7.98 17.43 8.67
CA PHE A 340 7.20 17.34 9.92
C PHE A 340 5.78 17.85 9.74
N HIS A 341 4.77 17.03 10.03
CA HIS A 341 3.34 17.35 9.96
C HIS A 341 2.71 17.41 11.35
N GLY A 342 2.00 18.48 11.67
CA GLY A 342 1.28 18.63 12.94
C GLY A 342 2.15 19.01 14.15
N PHE A 343 3.44 19.27 13.94
CA PHE A 343 4.34 19.74 15.00
C PHE A 343 4.19 21.25 15.18
N ARG A 344 3.92 21.70 16.40
CA ARG A 344 3.86 23.12 16.75
C ARG A 344 5.27 23.61 17.08
N ASP A 345 5.68 24.73 16.48
CA ASP A 345 6.86 25.51 16.85
C ASP A 345 8.19 24.76 17.02
N ILE A 346 8.59 23.93 16.03
CA ILE A 346 9.95 23.33 16.04
C ILE A 346 11.01 24.43 15.86
N LYS A 347 11.48 25.06 16.93
CA LYS A 347 12.45 26.17 16.85
C LYS A 347 13.85 25.69 16.48
N GLU A 348 14.19 24.48 16.92
CA GLU A 348 15.52 23.91 16.81
C GLU A 348 15.40 22.41 16.60
N ILE A 349 16.25 21.82 15.74
CA ILE A 349 16.40 20.37 15.67
C ILE A 349 17.84 20.03 16.02
N LYS A 350 18.03 19.11 16.96
CA LYS A 350 19.36 18.59 17.32
C LYS A 350 19.56 17.23 16.69
N ILE A 351 20.54 17.10 15.82
CA ILE A 351 20.94 15.82 15.21
C ILE A 351 22.28 15.42 15.80
N ASN A 352 22.33 14.30 16.54
CA ASN A 352 23.55 13.83 17.22
C ASN A 352 24.24 14.97 18.01
N ASN A 353 23.46 15.74 18.78
CA ASN A 353 23.87 16.90 19.57
C ASN A 353 24.34 18.14 18.78
N ARG A 354 24.23 18.14 17.45
CA ARG A 354 24.47 19.34 16.62
C ARG A 354 23.14 20.02 16.28
N THR A 355 23.08 21.31 16.55
CA THR A 355 21.92 22.15 16.24
C THR A 355 21.84 22.43 14.74
N VAL A 356 20.70 22.12 14.14
CA VAL A 356 20.39 22.43 12.74
C VAL A 356 19.13 23.29 12.73
N LYS A 357 19.19 24.43 12.01
CA LYS A 357 18.00 25.26 11.79
C LYS A 357 17.16 24.63 10.69
N PRO A 358 15.89 24.29 10.96
CA PRO A 358 15.00 23.79 9.93
C PRO A 358 14.75 24.86 8.86
N VAL A 359 14.89 24.49 7.59
CA VAL A 359 14.57 25.36 6.45
C VAL A 359 13.08 25.21 6.12
N PRO A 360 12.35 26.29 5.80
CA PRO A 360 11.02 26.17 5.21
C PRO A 360 11.10 25.29 3.96
N ALA A 361 10.40 24.16 3.95
CA ALA A 361 10.17 23.42 2.72
C ALA A 361 9.38 24.31 1.74
N GLU A 362 9.42 23.97 0.45
CA GLU A 362 8.85 24.73 -0.69
C GLU A 362 7.41 25.26 -0.50
N ASN A 363 6.69 24.78 0.53
CA ASN A 363 5.35 25.21 0.92
C ASN A 363 5.22 25.72 2.39
N HIS A 364 6.07 26.64 2.84
CA HIS A 364 5.87 27.68 3.89
C HIS A 364 5.29 27.30 5.29
N ARG A 365 5.03 26.03 5.58
CA ARG A 365 4.59 25.52 6.91
C ARG A 365 5.24 24.19 7.30
N LEU A 366 6.08 23.62 6.43
CA LEU A 366 6.77 22.37 6.66
C LEU A 366 8.25 22.69 6.83
N LYS A 367 8.88 22.05 7.80
CA LYS A 367 10.30 22.20 8.09
C LYS A 367 11.03 21.00 7.51
N SER A 368 12.13 21.23 6.79
CA SER A 368 12.95 20.14 6.27
C SER A 368 14.43 20.29 6.58
N ILE A 369 15.08 19.14 6.75
CA ILE A 369 16.52 19.01 6.96
C ILE A 369 17.01 17.89 6.06
N ASN A 370 18.09 18.17 5.33
CA ASN A 370 18.85 17.17 4.60
C ASN A 370 19.92 16.59 5.52
N PHE A 371 20.09 15.27 5.51
CA PHE A 371 21.09 14.58 6.29
C PHE A 371 21.72 13.46 5.48
N GLU A 372 23.04 13.29 5.57
CA GLU A 372 23.71 12.16 4.95
C GLU A 372 23.21 10.86 5.59
N ASN A 373 22.79 9.90 4.78
CA ASN A 373 22.33 8.60 5.22
C ASN A 373 23.53 7.75 5.68
N ILE A 374 24.05 8.09 6.87
CA ILE A 374 25.18 7.39 7.47
C ILE A 374 24.67 6.09 8.09
N SER A 375 25.48 5.02 8.00
CA SER A 375 25.25 3.67 8.52
C SER A 375 25.28 3.57 10.06
N GLN A 376 24.84 4.61 10.76
CA GLN A 376 24.87 4.74 12.22
C GLN A 376 23.49 5.07 12.79
N LYS A 377 23.36 5.00 14.13
CA LYS A 377 22.18 5.46 14.84
C LYS A 377 22.10 6.99 14.77
N ILE A 378 20.97 7.54 14.33
CA ILE A 378 20.74 8.99 14.28
C ILE A 378 19.61 9.30 15.24
N ARG A 379 19.83 10.26 16.14
CA ARG A 379 18.81 10.77 17.04
C ARG A 379 18.55 12.23 16.71
N MET A 380 17.28 12.54 16.44
CA MET A 380 16.81 13.90 16.23
C MET A 380 15.89 14.29 17.39
N LYS A 381 16.17 15.42 18.04
CA LYS A 381 15.28 16.03 19.05
C LYS A 381 14.69 17.33 18.50
N TRP A 382 13.40 17.59 18.73
CA TRP A 382 12.68 18.78 18.22
C TRP A 382 11.91 19.54 19.30
#